data_AF-A0A1Z1SXC8-F1
#
_entry.id   AF-A0A1Z1SXC8-F1
#
_cell.length_a   1.000
_cell.length_b   1.000
_cell.length_c   1.000
_cell.angle_alpha   90.00
_cell.angle_beta   90.00
_cell.angle_gamma   90.00
#
_symmetry.space_group_name_H-M   'P 1'
#
loop_
_entity.id
_entity.type
_entity.pdbx_description
1 polymer ?
#
loop_
_entity_poly.entity_id
_entity_poly.type
_entity_poly.pdbx_seq_one_letter_code
_entity_poly.pdbx_strand_id
1 'polypeptide(L)' 'MIKSTNIMIINGHPASVVYGSEISAFRGQFLDVNGYCDFVADSIEGLQKEGAISLAEFIETCTEEEIAPFKSRR' A
#
# COMPACT_ATOMS: atom_id res chain seq x y z
N MET A 1 -3.04 -15.90 -19.13
CA MET A 1 -2.79 -15.74 -17.68
C MET A 1 -3.57 -14.51 -17.24
N ILE A 2 -4.68 -14.68 -16.52
CA ILE A 2 -5.49 -13.54 -16.08
C ILE A 2 -4.88 -13.07 -14.76
N LYS A 3 -4.09 -11.98 -14.79
CA LYS A 3 -3.72 -11.26 -13.56
C LYS A 3 -4.94 -10.43 -13.15
N SER A 4 -5.82 -11.01 -12.35
CA SER A 4 -6.82 -10.25 -11.60
C SER A 4 -6.11 -9.62 -10.41
N THR A 5 -5.93 -8.31 -10.40
CA THR A 5 -5.38 -7.60 -9.25
C THR A 5 -6.50 -7.36 -8.25
N ASN A 6 -6.37 -7.91 -7.04
CA ASN A 6 -7.26 -7.54 -5.94
C ASN A 6 -6.85 -6.15 -5.45
N ILE A 7 -7.80 -5.22 -5.43
CA ILE A 7 -7.58 -3.84 -4.99
C ILE A 7 -8.35 -3.61 -3.70
N MET A 8 -7.69 -2.97 -2.74
CA MET A 8 -8.30 -2.48 -1.51
C MET A 8 -8.07 -0.99 -1.41
N ILE A 9 -9.05 -0.25 -0.89
CA ILE A 9 -8.90 1.18 -0.59
C ILE A 9 -8.58 1.32 0.89
N ILE A 10 -7.49 2.02 1.19
CA ILE A 10 -7.06 2.36 2.56
C ILE A 10 -6.87 3.87 2.62
N ASN A 11 -7.56 4.54 3.54
CA ASN A 11 -7.50 6.00 3.69
C ASN A 11 -7.70 6.79 2.38
N GLY A 12 -8.51 6.25 1.46
CA GLY A 12 -8.77 6.86 0.14
C GLY A 12 -7.79 6.50 -0.97
N HIS A 13 -6.74 5.72 -0.67
CA HIS A 13 -5.69 5.34 -1.62
C HIS A 13 -5.78 3.87 -2.03
N PRO A 14 -5.65 3.55 -3.34
CA PRO A 14 -5.71 2.19 -3.84
C PRO A 14 -4.41 1.42 -3.57
N ALA A 15 -4.53 0.23 -2.97
CA ALA A 15 -3.46 -0.73 -2.80
C ALA A 15 -3.80 -2.06 -3.49
N SER A 16 -2.83 -2.63 -4.22
CA SER A 16 -2.92 -4.01 -4.70
C SER A 16 -2.59 -5.00 -3.59
N VAL A 17 -3.27 -6.15 -3.56
CA VAL A 17 -3.07 -7.19 -2.55
C VAL A 17 -2.78 -8.53 -3.21
N VAL A 18 -1.71 -9.19 -2.77
CA VAL A 18 -1.29 -10.52 -3.25
C VAL A 18 -0.96 -11.42 -2.06
N TYR A 19 -1.42 -12.67 -2.08
CA TYR A 19 -1.00 -13.67 -1.09
C TYR A 19 0.36 -14.27 -1.48
N GLY A 20 1.35 -14.15 -0.60
CA GLY A 20 2.66 -14.77 -0.72
C GLY A 20 2.70 -16.07 0.07
N SER A 21 2.67 -17.22 -0.61
CA SER A 21 2.74 -18.54 0.04
C SER A 21 4.04 -18.76 0.81
N GLU A 22 5.12 -18.10 0.40
CA GLU A 22 6.45 -18.15 1.01
C GLU A 22 6.49 -17.50 2.40
N ILE A 23 5.63 -16.50 2.65
CA ILE A 23 5.49 -15.83 3.95
C ILE A 23 4.17 -16.18 4.66
N SER A 24 3.32 -17.00 4.02
CA SER A 24 1.97 -17.31 4.51
C SER A 24 1.15 -16.08 4.92
N ALA A 25 1.31 -15.00 4.15
CA ALA A 25 0.72 -13.70 4.45
C ALA A 25 0.37 -12.95 3.15
N PHE A 26 -0.45 -11.93 3.27
CA PHE A 26 -0.76 -11.00 2.20
C PHE A 26 0.24 -9.85 2.19
N ARG A 27 0.72 -9.48 1.00
CA ARG A 27 1.46 -8.25 0.75
C ARG A 27 0.55 -7.26 0.05
N GLY A 28 0.42 -6.08 0.63
CA GLY A 28 -0.23 -4.92 0.04
C GLY A 28 0.78 -3.93 -0.52
N GLN A 29 0.48 -3.26 -1.62
CA GLN A 29 1.31 -2.18 -2.19
C GLN A 29 0.44 -1.05 -2.72
N PHE A 30 0.68 0.18 -2.25
CA PHE A 30 -0.01 1.37 -2.75
C PHE A 30 0.36 1.68 -4.20
N LEU A 31 -0.64 2.02 -5.01
CA LEU A 31 -0.49 2.16 -6.46
C LEU A 31 -0.28 3.61 -6.92
N ASP A 32 -0.72 4.57 -6.12
CA ASP A 32 -0.76 5.99 -6.46
C ASP A 32 0.28 6.84 -5.72
N VAL A 33 1.09 6.23 -4.85
CA VAL A 33 2.26 6.90 -4.24
C VAL A 33 3.34 7.18 -5.28
N ASN A 34 4.11 8.25 -5.09
CA ASN A 34 5.23 8.65 -5.97
C ASN A 34 6.53 7.86 -5.71
N GLY A 35 6.51 6.91 -4.78
CA GLY A 35 7.62 6.05 -4.40
C GLY A 35 7.19 4.59 -4.23
N TYR A 36 7.74 3.94 -3.20
CA TYR A 36 7.39 2.57 -2.83
C TYR A 36 6.84 2.56 -1.40
N CYS A 37 5.58 2.13 -1.25
CA CYS A 37 4.93 1.96 0.04
C CYS A 37 4.18 0.63 0.01
N ASP A 38 4.66 -0.34 0.77
CA ASP A 38 4.09 -1.67 0.92
C ASP A 38 3.87 -2.02 2.39
N PHE A 39 3.06 -3.05 2.62
CA PHE A 39 2.70 -3.53 3.95
C PHE A 39 2.41 -5.04 3.87
N VAL A 40 2.47 -5.72 5.02
CA VAL A 40 2.24 -7.16 5.11
C VAL A 40 1.32 -7.46 6.28
N ALA A 41 0.34 -8.34 6.08
CA ALA A 41 -0.53 -8.84 7.13
C ALA A 41 -1.09 -10.23 6.79
N ASP A 42 -1.56 -10.95 7.79
CA ASP A 42 -2.14 -12.30 7.66
C ASP A 42 -3.69 -12.31 7.57
N SER A 43 -4.31 -11.13 7.62
CA SER A 43 -5.76 -10.94 7.72
C SER A 43 -6.20 -9.68 6.98
N ILE A 44 -7.50 -9.58 6.67
CA ILE A 44 -8.07 -8.39 6.00
C ILE A 44 -8.02 -7.17 6.94
N GLU A 45 -8.36 -7.38 8.21
CA GLU A 45 -8.27 -6.35 9.25
C GLU A 45 -6.81 -5.89 9.44
N GLY A 46 -5.87 -6.85 9.43
CA GLY A 46 -4.45 -6.54 9.46
C GLY A 46 -3.99 -5.73 8.25
N LEU A 47 -4.44 -6.08 7.04
CA LEU A 47 -4.11 -5.33 5.82
C LEU A 47 -4.59 -3.87 5.90
N GLN A 48 -5.79 -3.63 6.43
CA GLN A 48 -6.32 -2.27 6.63
C GLN A 48 -5.48 -1.50 7.64
N LYS A 49 -5.16 -2.12 8.78
CA LYS A 49 -4.38 -1.48 9.84
C LYS A 49 -2.95 -1.19 9.41
N GLU A 50 -2.22 -2.20 8.95
CA GLU A 50 -0.81 -2.06 8.55
C GLU A 50 -0.67 -1.15 7.34
N GLY A 51 -1.58 -1.23 6.37
CA GLY A 51 -1.55 -0.30 5.24
C GLY A 51 -1.83 1.15 5.65
N ALA A 52 -2.70 1.40 6.63
CA ALA A 52 -2.92 2.75 7.14
C ALA A 52 -1.68 3.31 7.86
N ILE A 53 -0.97 2.47 8.62
CA ILE A 53 0.29 2.82 9.30
C ILE A 53 1.37 3.12 8.26
N SER A 54 1.64 2.18 7.34
CA SER A 54 2.69 2.34 6.32
C SER A 54 2.44 3.55 5.41
N LEU A 55 1.17 3.86 5.09
CA LEU A 55 0.84 5.07 4.33
C LEU A 55 1.12 6.35 5.11
N ALA A 56 0.79 6.38 6.40
CA ALA A 56 1.02 7.55 7.24
C ALA A 56 2.52 7.83 7.39
N GLU A 57 3.33 6.80 7.68
CA GLU A 57 4.80 6.91 7.76
C GLU A 57 5.39 7.37 6.42
N PHE A 58 4.92 6.81 5.30
CA PHE A 58 5.37 7.22 3.97
C PHE A 58 5.07 8.71 3.68
N ILE A 59 3.87 9.20 4.03
CA ILE A 59 3.49 10.61 3.86
C ILE A 59 4.34 11.51 4.77
N GLU A 60 4.60 11.10 6.01
CA GLU A 60 5.44 11.82 6.95
C GLU A 60 6.86 11.98 6.40
N THR A 61 7.49 10.89 5.97
CA THR A 61 8.83 10.93 5.35
C THR A 61 8.85 11.82 4.10
N CYS A 62 7.84 11.71 3.23
CA CYS A 62 7.76 12.60 2.06
C CYS A 62 7.67 14.08 2.47
N THR A 63 6.92 14.38 3.55
CA THR A 63 6.75 15.74 4.06
C THR A 63 8.05 16.30 4.62
N GLU A 64 8.80 15.50 5.39
CA GLU A 64 10.11 15.87 5.94
C GLU A 64 11.13 16.18 4.84
N GLU A 65 11.06 15.45 3.72
CA GLU A 65 11.96 15.61 2.57
C GLU A 65 11.45 16.63 1.53
N GLU A 66 10.34 17.33 1.81
CA GLU A 66 9.69 18.27 0.88
C GLU A 66 9.30 17.65 -0.49
N ILE A 67 8.97 16.36 -0.49
CA ILE A 67 8.55 15.58 -1.66
C ILE A 67 7.03 15.41 -1.64
N ALA A 68 6.37 15.55 -2.80
CA ALA A 68 4.93 15.29 -2.91
C ALA A 68 4.64 13.77 -2.87
N PRO A 69 3.93 13.21 -1.88
CA PRO A 69 3.83 11.75 -1.66
C PRO A 69 3.05 10.98 -2.75
N PHE A 70 2.25 11.67 -3.57
CA PHE A 70 1.38 11.02 -4.54
C PHE A 70 1.73 11.40 -5.97
N LYS A 71 1.51 10.46 -6.90
CA LYS A 71 1.63 10.70 -8.33
C LYS A 71 0.66 11.80 -8.75
N SER A 72 1.16 12.78 -9.49
CA SER A 72 0.31 13.78 -10.13
C SER A 72 -0.61 13.06 -11.13
N ARG A 73 -1.92 13.32 -11.10
CA ARG A 73 -2.80 12.88 -12.19
C ARG A 73 -2.40 13.65 -13.45
N ARG A 74 -1.96 12.94 -14.49
CA ARG A 74 -1.88 13.48 -15.86
C ARG A 74 -3.17 13.16 -16.60
#